data_AF-A0A930GRE0-F1
#
_entry.id   AF-A0A930GRE0-F1
#
_cell.length_a   1.000
_cell.length_b   1.000
_cell.length_c   1.000
_cell.angle_alpha   90.00
_cell.angle_beta   90.00
_cell.angle_gamma   90.00
#
_symmetry.space_group_name_H-M   'P 1'
#
loop_
_entity.id
_entity.type
_entity.pdbx_description
1 polymer ?
#
loop_
_entity_poly.entity_id
_entity_poly.type
_entity_poly.pdbx_seq_one_letter_code
_entity_poly.pdbx_strand_id
1 'polypeptide(L)'
;MKAQKSRNLIGSIIGFIIAFFILCPFFLVIINSAKTSADIVISPISLPKNWGQMLTNFKGVINNDNFSYWSSFRSSLIITVVSLVLLTLFSSMAAWVLSRHHKEGWSNFIFMMFVAAMVIPFQVV
;
A
#
# COMPACT_ATOMS: atom_id res chain seq x y z
N MET A 1 16.42 34.04 -12.63
CA MET A 1 16.34 33.49 -11.25
C MET A 1 14.94 33.57 -10.61
N LYS A 2 14.20 34.70 -10.67
CA LYS A 2 12.84 34.82 -10.08
C LYS A 2 11.79 33.89 -10.71
N ALA A 3 11.82 33.69 -12.02
CA ALA A 3 10.90 32.78 -12.73
C ALA A 3 11.04 31.30 -12.29
N GLN A 4 12.27 30.85 -12.01
CA GLN A 4 12.53 29.50 -11.51
C GLN A 4 12.04 29.31 -10.06
N LYS A 5 12.20 30.34 -9.21
CA LYS A 5 11.68 30.33 -7.83
C LYS A 5 10.15 30.28 -7.80
N SER A 6 9.48 31.01 -8.69
CA SER A 6 8.01 31.00 -8.81
C SER A 6 7.49 29.66 -9.33
N ARG A 7 8.13 29.07 -10.36
CA ARG A 7 7.78 27.74 -10.88
C ARG A 7 7.89 26.64 -9.82
N ASN A 8 8.95 26.69 -9.00
CA ASN A 8 9.15 25.72 -7.93
C ASN A 8 8.14 25.91 -6.78
N LEU A 9 7.72 27.14 -6.51
CA LEU A 9 6.71 27.45 -5.50
C LEU A 9 5.32 26.95 -5.93
N ILE A 10 4.96 27.17 -7.20
CA ILE A 10 3.73 26.64 -7.80
C ILE A 10 3.73 25.10 -7.75
N GLY A 11 4.84 24.47 -8.14
CA GLY A 11 4.98 23.01 -8.07
C GLY A 11 4.86 22.46 -6.64
N SER A 12 5.39 23.18 -5.65
CA SER A 12 5.28 22.80 -4.23
C SER A 12 3.85 22.93 -3.72
N ILE A 13 3.12 23.98 -4.09
CA ILE A 13 1.72 24.18 -3.72
C ILE A 13 0.85 23.08 -4.34
N ILE A 14 1.04 22.79 -5.63
CA ILE A 14 0.30 21.71 -6.32
C ILE A 14 0.61 20.36 -5.67
N GLY A 15 1.89 20.07 -5.40
CA GLY A 15 2.32 18.85 -4.72
C GLY A 15 1.68 18.71 -3.34
N PHE A 16 1.59 19.81 -2.58
CA PHE A 16 0.94 19.83 -1.27
C PHE A 16 -0.57 19.55 -1.37
N ILE A 17 -1.27 20.15 -2.33
CA ILE A 17 -2.70 19.91 -2.56
C ILE A 17 -2.94 18.44 -2.92
N ILE A 18 -2.15 17.87 -3.82
CA ILE A 18 -2.26 16.46 -4.21
C ILE A 18 -1.99 15.55 -3.01
N ALA A 19 -0.94 15.82 -2.24
CA ALA A 19 -0.62 15.06 -1.04
C ALA A 19 -1.77 15.13 -0.02
N PHE A 20 -2.37 16.29 0.18
CA PHE A 20 -3.52 16.47 1.07
C PHE A 20 -4.71 15.61 0.64
N PHE A 21 -5.05 15.59 -0.65
CA PHE A 21 -6.12 14.74 -1.17
C PHE A 21 -5.84 13.25 -1.01
N ILE A 22 -4.60 12.81 -1.26
CA ILE A 22 -4.19 11.41 -1.10
C ILE A 22 -4.23 10.97 0.38
N LEU A 23 -3.85 11.87 1.29
CA LEU A 23 -3.80 11.57 2.72
C LEU A 23 -5.16 11.71 3.43
N CYS A 24 -6.11 12.47 2.87
CA CYS A 24 -7.46 12.65 3.40
C CYS A 24 -8.14 11.34 3.86
N PRO A 25 -8.22 10.26 3.04
CA PRO A 25 -8.82 9.00 3.48
C PRO A 25 -8.09 8.36 4.67
N PHE A 26 -6.76 8.49 4.76
CA PHE A 26 -5.99 7.98 5.91
C PHE A 26 -6.32 8.74 7.20
N PHE A 27 -6.50 10.06 7.12
CA PHE A 27 -6.96 10.85 8.26
C PHE A 27 -8.35 10.42 8.74
N LEU A 28 -9.26 10.11 7.81
CA LEU A 28 -10.58 9.59 8.14
C LEU A 28 -10.50 8.21 8.80
N VAL A 29 -9.60 7.32 8.38
CA VAL A 29 -9.38 6.03 9.05
C VAL A 29 -8.95 6.22 10.50
N ILE A 30 -8.04 7.15 10.77
CA ILE A 30 -7.58 7.45 12.14
C ILE A 30 -8.74 8.00 12.99
N ILE A 31 -9.49 8.97 12.48
CA ILE A 31 -10.63 9.57 13.18
C ILE A 31 -11.71 8.52 13.49
N ASN A 32 -12.02 7.65 12.52
CA ASN A 32 -13.02 6.60 12.68
C ASN A 32 -12.56 5.47 13.60
N SER A 33 -11.25 5.21 13.70
CA SER A 33 -10.72 4.23 14.65
C SER A 33 -10.99 4.58 16.12
N ALA A 34 -11.19 5.88 16.41
CA ALA A 34 -11.53 6.41 17.74
C ALA A 34 -13.06 6.56 17.97
N LYS A 35 -13.91 6.04 17.08
CA LYS A 35 -15.37 6.13 17.17
C LYS A 35 -16.02 4.77 17.41
N THR A 36 -17.25 4.79 17.91
CA THR A 36 -18.11 3.59 17.95
C THR A 36 -18.65 3.28 16.55
N SER A 37 -19.05 2.03 16.29
CA SER A 37 -19.63 1.65 14.99
C SER A 37 -20.84 2.48 14.60
N ALA A 38 -21.67 2.89 15.58
CA ALA A 38 -22.81 3.77 15.35
C ALA A 38 -22.40 5.21 14.97
N ASP A 39 -21.41 5.77 15.67
CA ASP A 39 -20.92 7.13 15.39
C ASP A 39 -20.22 7.25 14.02
N ILE A 40 -19.60 6.17 13.53
CA ILE A 40 -18.99 6.12 12.19
C ILE A 40 -20.06 6.29 11.10
N VAL A 41 -21.23 5.64 11.27
CA VAL A 41 -22.34 5.70 10.30
C VAL A 41 -23.05 7.05 10.33
N ILE A 42 -23.24 7.63 11.53
CA ILE A 42 -23.98 8.89 11.70
C ILE A 42 -23.14 10.10 11.29
N SER A 43 -21.85 10.12 11.59
CA SER A 43 -20.99 11.27 11.30
C SER A 43 -19.55 10.84 11.03
N PRO A 44 -19.21 10.44 9.80
CA PRO A 44 -17.87 9.93 9.47
C PRO A 44 -16.77 11.00 9.53
N ILE A 45 -17.09 12.27 9.24
CA ILE A 45 -16.11 13.37 9.15
C ILE A 45 -15.92 14.10 10.49
N SER A 46 -16.85 13.97 11.43
CA SER A 46 -16.76 14.68 12.73
C SER A 46 -15.56 14.20 13.56
N LEU A 47 -15.04 15.04 14.44
CA LEU A 47 -14.01 14.60 15.39
C LEU A 47 -14.60 13.62 16.42
N PRO A 48 -13.80 12.65 16.92
CA PRO A 48 -14.28 11.70 17.91
C PRO A 48 -14.55 12.42 19.24
N LYS A 49 -15.64 12.04 19.91
CA LYS A 49 -16.01 12.62 21.21
C LYS A 49 -15.02 12.22 22.32
N ASN A 50 -14.48 11.00 22.25
CA ASN A 50 -13.55 10.45 23.23
C ASN A 50 -12.42 9.69 22.53
N TRP A 51 -11.20 10.23 22.54
CA TRP A 51 -10.03 9.55 21.97
C TRP A 51 -9.66 8.24 22.70
N GLY A 52 -10.06 8.09 23.97
CA GLY A 52 -9.87 6.85 24.73
C GLY A 52 -10.61 5.63 24.14
N GLN A 53 -11.66 5.87 23.33
CA GLN A 53 -12.40 4.81 22.64
C GLN A 53 -11.53 4.05 21.62
N MET A 54 -10.49 4.71 21.08
CA MET A 54 -9.52 4.08 20.17
C MET A 54 -8.82 2.88 20.81
N LEU A 55 -8.38 3.04 22.07
CA LEU A 55 -7.75 1.97 22.85
C LEU A 55 -8.72 0.81 23.12
N THR A 56 -9.99 1.12 23.39
CA THR A 56 -11.04 0.12 23.58
C THR A 56 -11.28 -0.67 22.30
N ASN A 57 -11.40 0.00 21.15
CA ASN A 57 -11.56 -0.64 19.85
C ASN A 57 -10.37 -1.53 19.50
N PHE A 58 -9.14 -1.07 19.76
CA PHE A 58 -7.94 -1.87 19.54
C PHE A 58 -7.89 -3.11 20.44
N LYS A 59 -8.18 -2.97 21.73
CA LYS A 59 -8.29 -4.13 22.63
C LYS A 59 -9.39 -5.10 22.19
N GLY A 60 -10.51 -4.59 21.69
CA GLY A 60 -11.61 -5.40 21.17
C GLY A 60 -11.25 -6.21 19.92
N VAL A 61 -10.33 -5.73 19.09
CA VAL A 61 -9.83 -6.48 17.92
C VAL A 61 -8.74 -7.48 18.32
N ILE A 62 -7.81 -7.07 19.19
CA ILE A 62 -6.67 -7.89 19.58
C ILE A 62 -7.09 -9.09 20.45
N ASN A 63 -8.03 -8.87 21.38
CA ASN A 63 -8.50 -9.88 22.31
C ASN A 63 -9.81 -10.55 21.83
N ASN A 64 -10.12 -10.50 20.54
CA ASN A 64 -11.34 -11.10 20.02
C ASN A 64 -11.18 -12.62 19.94
N ASP A 65 -12.00 -13.38 20.68
CA ASP A 65 -11.93 -14.84 20.69
C ASP A 65 -12.23 -15.48 19.32
N ASN A 66 -13.02 -14.82 18.48
CA ASN A 66 -13.34 -15.28 17.13
C ASN A 66 -12.28 -14.92 16.09
N PHE A 67 -11.36 -14.00 16.42
CA PHE A 67 -10.33 -13.52 15.50
C PHE A 67 -8.97 -13.47 16.17
N SER A 68 -8.14 -14.47 15.85
CA SER A 68 -6.75 -14.53 16.31
C SER A 68 -5.87 -13.49 15.60
N TYR A 69 -5.97 -12.22 15.99
CA TYR A 69 -5.23 -11.09 15.39
C TYR A 69 -3.74 -11.38 15.23
N TRP A 70 -3.08 -11.85 16.30
CA TRP A 70 -1.64 -12.12 16.30
C TRP A 70 -1.24 -13.27 15.37
N SER A 71 -2.09 -14.28 15.22
CA SER A 71 -1.83 -15.38 14.30
C SER A 71 -1.95 -14.91 12.86
N SER A 72 -3.04 -14.22 12.53
CA SER A 72 -3.27 -13.66 11.19
C SER A 72 -2.16 -12.69 10.79
N PHE A 73 -1.76 -11.79 11.69
CA PHE A 73 -0.67 -10.85 11.45
C PHE A 73 0.66 -11.56 11.18
N ARG A 74 1.00 -12.59 11.97
CA ARG A 74 2.21 -13.39 11.77
C ARG A 74 2.19 -14.13 10.43
N SER A 75 1.08 -14.78 10.09
CA SER A 75 0.94 -15.47 8.81
C SER A 75 1.11 -14.52 7.64
N SER A 76 0.46 -13.34 7.66
CA SER A 76 0.64 -12.33 6.61
C SER A 76 2.09 -11.84 6.53
N LEU A 77 2.72 -11.54 7.66
CA LEU A 77 4.11 -11.08 7.70
C LEU A 77 5.07 -12.14 7.13
N ILE A 78 4.93 -13.40 7.56
CA ILE A 78 5.76 -14.50 7.08
C ILE A 78 5.57 -14.68 5.57
N ILE A 79 4.33 -14.73 5.08
CA ILE A 79 4.04 -14.89 3.66
C ILE A 79 4.65 -13.74 2.87
N THR A 80 4.46 -12.48 3.30
CA THR A 80 5.02 -11.32 2.59
C THR A 80 6.54 -11.32 2.58
N VAL A 81 7.19 -11.52 3.72
CA VAL A 81 8.66 -11.48 3.82
C VAL A 81 9.29 -12.62 3.02
N VAL A 82 8.81 -13.85 3.21
CA VAL A 82 9.35 -15.01 2.48
C VAL A 82 9.11 -14.85 0.98
N SER A 83 7.92 -14.41 0.57
CA SER A 83 7.62 -14.18 -0.86
C SER A 83 8.53 -13.10 -1.44
N LEU A 84 8.72 -11.97 -0.77
CA LEU A 84 9.60 -10.91 -1.26
C LEU A 84 11.05 -11.38 -1.38
N VAL A 85 11.58 -12.12 -0.40
CA VAL A 85 12.95 -12.65 -0.46
C VAL A 85 13.12 -13.58 -1.66
N LEU A 86 12.21 -14.53 -1.83
CA LEU A 86 12.27 -15.48 -2.95
C LEU A 86 12.10 -14.76 -4.30
N LEU A 87 11.10 -13.88 -4.42
CA LEU A 87 10.85 -13.12 -5.64
C LEU A 87 12.06 -12.26 -6.00
N THR A 88 12.66 -11.53 -5.06
CA THR A 88 13.84 -10.69 -5.32
C THR A 88 15.05 -11.54 -5.72
N LEU A 89 15.28 -12.68 -5.06
CA LEU A 89 16.38 -13.58 -5.41
C LEU A 89 16.25 -14.09 -6.85
N PHE A 90 15.13 -14.71 -7.19
CA PHE A 90 14.92 -15.30 -8.51
C PHE A 90 14.78 -14.25 -9.62
N SER A 91 14.08 -13.14 -9.36
CA SER A 91 13.94 -12.05 -10.35
C SER A 91 15.28 -11.38 -10.64
N SER A 92 16.15 -11.21 -9.64
CA SER A 92 17.50 -10.65 -9.85
C SER A 92 18.36 -11.57 -10.72
N MET A 93 18.36 -12.87 -10.45
CA MET A 93 19.08 -13.86 -11.25
C MET A 93 18.58 -13.90 -12.70
N ALA A 94 17.26 -13.92 -12.89
CA ALA A 94 16.64 -13.91 -14.22
C ALA A 94 16.94 -12.60 -14.98
N ALA A 95 16.83 -11.45 -14.32
CA ALA A 95 17.13 -10.16 -14.91
C ALA A 95 18.59 -10.05 -15.36
N TRP A 96 19.54 -10.59 -14.57
CA TRP A 96 20.95 -10.61 -14.94
C TRP A 96 21.19 -11.38 -16.24
N VAL A 97 20.67 -12.60 -16.36
CA VAL A 97 20.82 -13.43 -17.56
C VAL A 97 20.20 -12.73 -18.79
N LEU A 98 18.96 -12.26 -18.68
CA LEU A 98 18.25 -11.62 -19.79
C LEU A 98 18.97 -10.35 -20.27
N SER A 99 19.49 -9.55 -19.34
CA SER A 99 20.23 -8.32 -19.68
C SER A 99 21.56 -8.60 -20.40
N ARG A 100 22.25 -9.69 -20.03
CA ARG A 100 23.53 -10.06 -20.67
C ARG A 100 23.34 -10.61 -22.07
N HIS A 101 22.25 -11.36 -22.30
CA HIS A 101 21.92 -12.00 -23.57
C HIS A 101 20.91 -11.19 -24.42
N HIS A 102 20.82 -9.88 -24.24
CA HIS A 102 19.81 -9.03 -24.92
C HIS A 102 19.83 -9.09 -26.46
N LYS A 103 20.97 -9.46 -27.06
CA LYS A 103 21.10 -9.59 -28.53
C LYS A 103 20.52 -10.89 -29.08
N GLU A 104 20.23 -11.84 -28.20
CA GLU A 104 19.70 -13.15 -28.58
C GLU A 104 18.16 -13.09 -28.59
N GLY A 105 17.54 -13.48 -29.70
CA GLY A 105 16.09 -13.34 -29.89
C GLY A 105 15.23 -14.08 -28.85
N TRP A 106 15.75 -15.15 -28.25
CA TRP A 106 15.06 -15.88 -27.18
C TRP A 106 14.97 -15.07 -25.87
N SER A 107 15.96 -14.23 -25.56
CA SER A 107 15.95 -13.37 -24.36
C SER A 107 14.80 -12.36 -24.46
N ASN A 108 14.64 -11.75 -25.65
CA ASN A 108 13.54 -10.81 -25.91
C ASN A 108 12.17 -11.50 -25.86
N PHE A 109 12.05 -12.74 -26.36
CA PHE A 109 10.81 -13.50 -26.29
C PHE A 109 10.40 -13.80 -24.83
N ILE A 110 11.33 -14.28 -24.00
CA ILE A 110 11.06 -14.56 -22.58
C ILE A 110 10.71 -13.26 -21.83
N PHE A 111 11.43 -12.17 -22.10
CA PHE A 111 11.12 -10.88 -21.50
C PHE A 111 9.70 -10.40 -21.85
N MET A 112 9.30 -10.52 -23.12
CA MET A 112 7.95 -10.16 -23.57
C MET A 112 6.86 -11.02 -22.92
N MET A 113 7.15 -12.31 -22.66
CA MET A 113 6.25 -13.20 -21.92
C MET A 113 6.02 -12.71 -20.48
N PHE A 114 7.07 -12.26 -19.78
CA PHE A 114 6.92 -11.67 -18.44
C PHE A 114 6.09 -10.39 -18.44
N VAL A 115 6.29 -9.52 -19.43
CA VAL A 115 5.48 -8.30 -19.59
C VAL A 115 4.02 -8.66 -19.85
N ALA A 116 3.75 -9.63 -20.73
CA ALA A 116 2.40 -10.11 -20.99
C ALA A 116 1.71 -10.65 -19.73
N ALA A 117 2.43 -11.42 -18.90
CA ALA A 117 1.91 -11.94 -17.64
C ALA A 117 1.57 -10.84 -16.61
N MET A 118 2.30 -9.71 -16.60
CA MET A 118 2.00 -8.57 -15.72
C MET A 118 0.76 -7.77 -16.17
N VAL A 119 0.48 -7.75 -17.48
CA VAL A 119 -0.64 -7.00 -18.05
C VAL A 119 -1.97 -7.72 -17.83
N ILE A 120 -1.99 -9.05 -17.81
CA ILE A 120 -3.22 -9.82 -17.57
C ILE A 120 -3.64 -9.61 -16.10
N PRO A 121 -4.79 -8.97 -15.84
CA PRO A 121 -5.24 -8.77 -14.48
C PRO A 121 -5.61 -10.13 -13.88
N PHE A 122 -5.00 -10.46 -12.73
CA PHE A 122 -5.32 -11.66 -11.96
C PHE A 122 -6.81 -11.81 -11.60
N GLN A 123 -7.58 -10.73 -11.70
CA GLN A 123 -9.02 -10.67 -11.41
C GLN A 123 -9.91 -11.31 -12.50
N VAL A 124 -9.34 -11.67 -13.67
CA VAL A 124 -10.07 -12.25 -14.81
C VAL A 124 -9.95 -13.79 -14.87
N VAL A 125 -9.21 -14.40 -13.95
CA VAL A 125 -9.05 -15.87 -13.80
C VAL A 125 -9.70 -16.31 -12.50
#